data_AF-A0A5J4TNJ7-F1
#
_entry.id   AF-A0A5J4TNJ7-F1
#
_cell.length_a   1.000
_cell.length_b   1.000
_cell.length_c   1.000
_cell.angle_alpha   90.00
_cell.angle_beta   90.00
_cell.angle_gamma   90.00
#
_symmetry.space_group_name_H-M   'P 1'
#
loop_
_entity.id
_entity.type
_entity.pdbx_description
1 polymer ?
#
loop_
_entity_poly.entity_id
_entity_poly.type
_entity_poly.pdbx_seq_one_letter_code
_entity_poly.pdbx_strand_id
1 'polypeptide(L)'
;MVIPEDVITTLKASQPINKQQLDEQDKCHGIRYLRNYTKIYAYKAYTVDQSDIYPSLTYSVSNGPKYEWQQEVIDGTTYQYKSIINDNCWDGFDNFWTSIYWNGVIDQSCIPEDFTNIPGYDWDYKGELPKGSAPKLPDKCTMTGGQFNPKLKGYSAGMLFDGNNTSLKELITKYGVVFVDYVIYRKSDSTMVGGYDGFELTINVIIIGWDEEGFITIEEEEIYDDEDEEFIEIGKKIGKLLYQGIAKKEVYDYDIGKYVYEDIEYDYIDFKQVFFVASDQEQQYPPDKCSQITKETLE
;
A
#
# COMPACT_ATOMS: atom_id res chain seq x y z
N MET A 1 -8.77 2.87 19.00
CA MET A 1 -9.30 2.99 17.62
C MET A 1 -9.08 4.41 17.14
N VAL A 2 -8.46 4.60 15.97
CA VAL A 2 -8.01 5.93 15.48
C VAL A 2 -9.11 6.66 14.69
N ILE A 3 -10.05 5.94 14.09
CA ILE A 3 -11.23 6.47 13.37
C ILE A 3 -12.48 5.80 13.93
N PRO A 4 -13.54 6.55 14.30
CA PRO A 4 -14.81 5.95 14.75
C PRO A 4 -15.40 4.97 13.73
N GLU A 5 -16.01 3.89 14.21
CA GLU A 5 -16.58 2.83 13.37
C GLU A 5 -17.74 3.33 12.50
N ASP A 6 -18.58 4.22 13.01
CA ASP A 6 -19.68 4.85 12.26
C ASP A 6 -19.21 5.81 11.18
N VAL A 7 -17.97 6.32 11.30
CA VAL A 7 -17.35 7.22 10.34
C VAL A 7 -16.65 6.42 9.24
N ILE A 8 -15.92 5.36 9.59
CA ILE A 8 -14.97 4.75 8.66
C ILE A 8 -15.65 4.25 7.39
N THR A 9 -16.79 3.59 7.51
CA THR A 9 -17.57 3.04 6.39
C THR A 9 -18.18 4.13 5.49
N THR A 10 -18.22 5.38 5.95
CA THR A 10 -18.72 6.53 5.19
C THR A 10 -17.64 7.26 4.40
N LEU A 11 -16.36 6.98 4.68
CA LEU A 11 -15.23 7.62 3.99
C LEU A 11 -15.19 7.21 2.52
N LYS A 12 -14.69 8.09 1.65
CA LYS A 12 -14.47 7.80 0.22
C LYS A 12 -13.57 6.58 0.01
N ALA A 13 -12.55 6.40 0.84
CA ALA A 13 -11.64 5.24 0.80
C ALA A 13 -12.29 3.92 1.23
N SER A 14 -13.47 3.98 1.83
CA SER A 14 -14.28 2.82 2.18
C SER A 14 -15.45 2.58 1.23
N GLN A 15 -15.65 3.45 0.23
CA GLN A 15 -16.70 3.22 -0.77
C GLN A 15 -16.34 2.05 -1.68
N PRO A 16 -17.35 1.28 -2.14
CA PRO A 16 -17.12 0.15 -3.03
C PRO A 16 -16.42 0.56 -4.33
N ILE A 17 -15.60 -0.33 -4.86
CA ILE A 17 -15.00 -0.20 -6.19
C ILE A 17 -15.63 -1.24 -7.09
N ASN A 18 -16.34 -0.80 -8.13
CA ASN A 18 -17.01 -1.72 -9.05
C ASN A 18 -16.04 -2.37 -10.05
N LYS A 19 -16.49 -3.45 -10.68
CA LYS A 19 -15.72 -4.18 -11.69
C LYS A 19 -15.17 -3.30 -12.81
N GLN A 20 -15.96 -2.39 -13.35
CA GLN A 20 -15.48 -1.50 -14.42
C GLN A 20 -14.30 -0.63 -13.97
N GLN A 21 -14.34 -0.10 -12.75
CA GLN A 21 -13.22 0.68 -12.18
C GLN A 21 -12.00 -0.19 -11.93
N LEU A 22 -12.18 -1.44 -11.51
CA LEU A 22 -11.10 -2.40 -11.31
C LEU A 22 -10.45 -2.80 -12.62
N ASP A 23 -11.25 -3.16 -13.63
CA ASP A 23 -10.80 -3.49 -14.97
C ASP A 23 -10.00 -2.33 -15.58
N GLU A 24 -10.46 -1.10 -15.39
CA GLU A 24 -9.78 0.10 -15.87
C GLU A 24 -8.43 0.33 -15.16
N GLN A 25 -8.35 0.06 -13.86
CA GLN A 25 -7.08 0.10 -13.11
C GLN A 25 -6.13 -1.03 -13.53
N ASP A 26 -6.65 -2.22 -13.79
CA ASP A 26 -5.87 -3.41 -14.12
C ASP A 26 -5.24 -3.37 -15.52
N LYS A 27 -5.75 -2.51 -16.41
CA LYS A 27 -5.05 -2.14 -17.67
C LYS A 27 -3.69 -1.47 -17.43
N CYS A 28 -3.43 -0.98 -16.22
CA CYS A 28 -2.16 -0.43 -15.82
C CYS A 28 -1.58 -1.24 -14.65
N HIS A 29 -0.80 -2.29 -14.96
CA HIS A 29 -0.31 -3.26 -13.98
C HIS A 29 0.34 -2.63 -12.73
N GLY A 30 1.13 -1.58 -12.87
CA GLY A 30 1.72 -0.85 -11.74
C GLY A 30 0.69 -0.21 -10.78
N ILE A 31 -0.45 0.24 -11.29
CA ILE A 31 -1.54 0.85 -10.49
C ILE A 31 -2.19 -0.16 -9.56
N ARG A 32 -2.35 -1.42 -10.02
CA ARG A 32 -2.92 -2.50 -9.22
C ARG A 32 -2.20 -2.67 -7.88
N TYR A 33 -0.86 -2.60 -7.87
CA TYR A 33 -0.07 -2.70 -6.63
C TYR A 33 -0.20 -1.45 -5.75
N LEU A 34 -0.24 -0.26 -6.35
CA LEU A 34 -0.31 1.00 -5.61
C LEU A 34 -1.68 1.25 -4.97
N ARG A 35 -2.76 0.66 -5.47
CA ARG A 35 -4.12 0.83 -4.95
C ARG A 35 -4.24 0.53 -3.45
N ASN A 36 -3.57 -0.52 -2.98
CA ASN A 36 -3.65 -0.89 -1.57
C ASN A 36 -2.89 0.10 -0.70
N TYR A 37 -1.76 0.57 -1.21
CA TYR A 37 -0.95 1.60 -0.59
C TYR A 37 -1.61 2.98 -0.57
N THR A 38 -2.40 3.40 -1.57
CA THR A 38 -3.06 4.72 -1.51
C THR A 38 -4.16 4.79 -0.46
N LYS A 39 -4.83 3.67 -0.17
CA LYS A 39 -5.88 3.62 0.85
C LYS A 39 -5.37 4.09 2.21
N ILE A 40 -4.13 3.73 2.60
CA ILE A 40 -3.57 4.19 3.88
C ILE A 40 -3.38 5.72 3.91
N TYR A 41 -3.06 6.37 2.79
CA TYR A 41 -2.94 7.83 2.72
C TYR A 41 -4.29 8.51 2.86
N ALA A 42 -5.35 7.89 2.35
CA ALA A 42 -6.71 8.40 2.54
C ALA A 42 -7.12 8.38 4.02
N TYR A 43 -6.96 7.24 4.69
CA TYR A 43 -7.25 7.12 6.12
C TYR A 43 -6.32 8.02 6.94
N LYS A 44 -5.02 8.11 6.58
CA LYS A 44 -4.09 9.01 7.25
C LYS A 44 -4.51 10.47 7.12
N ALA A 45 -4.92 10.92 5.94
CA ALA A 45 -5.41 12.29 5.73
C ALA A 45 -6.61 12.58 6.66
N TYR A 46 -7.56 11.65 6.74
CA TYR A 46 -8.67 11.77 7.68
C TYR A 46 -8.19 11.88 9.14
N THR A 47 -7.27 11.03 9.59
CA THR A 47 -6.76 11.10 10.97
C THR A 47 -5.99 12.37 11.31
N VAL A 48 -5.32 12.98 10.32
CA VAL A 48 -4.49 14.16 10.51
C VAL A 48 -5.32 15.45 10.50
N ASP A 49 -6.20 15.62 9.52
CA ASP A 49 -6.93 16.88 9.33
C ASP A 49 -8.41 16.70 8.94
N GLN A 50 -8.98 15.51 9.14
CA GLN A 50 -10.37 15.16 8.83
C GLN A 50 -10.71 15.29 7.34
N SER A 51 -9.71 15.26 6.45
CA SER A 51 -9.96 15.27 5.02
C SER A 51 -10.43 13.92 4.53
N ASP A 52 -11.69 13.85 4.11
CA ASP A 52 -12.25 12.71 3.39
C ASP A 52 -11.88 12.78 1.91
N ILE A 53 -10.84 12.02 1.53
CA ILE A 53 -10.30 11.97 0.18
C ILE A 53 -10.25 10.53 -0.35
N TYR A 54 -10.25 10.40 -1.67
CA TYR A 54 -9.77 9.20 -2.35
C TYR A 54 -8.58 9.62 -3.23
N PRO A 55 -7.35 9.21 -2.94
CA PRO A 55 -6.16 9.69 -3.66
C PRO A 55 -6.21 9.38 -5.15
N SER A 56 -5.95 10.40 -5.97
CA SER A 56 -5.72 10.28 -7.41
C SER A 56 -4.38 9.61 -7.67
N LEU A 57 -4.42 8.36 -8.11
CA LEU A 57 -3.27 7.61 -8.57
C LEU A 57 -2.70 8.24 -9.83
N THR A 58 -3.54 8.68 -10.77
CA THR A 58 -3.14 9.42 -11.97
C THR A 58 -2.27 10.64 -11.63
N TYR A 59 -2.66 11.49 -10.67
CA TYR A 59 -1.82 12.61 -10.26
C TYR A 59 -0.52 12.14 -9.61
N SER A 60 -0.61 11.18 -8.70
CA SER A 60 0.53 10.70 -7.92
C SER A 60 1.63 10.10 -8.80
N VAL A 61 1.29 9.28 -9.80
CA VAL A 61 2.29 8.72 -10.75
C VAL A 61 2.75 9.74 -11.78
N SER A 62 1.85 10.62 -12.23
CA SER A 62 2.18 11.63 -13.24
C SER A 62 3.12 12.71 -12.72
N ASN A 63 3.04 13.07 -11.44
CA ASN A 63 3.82 14.16 -10.86
C ASN A 63 5.11 13.71 -10.17
N GLY A 64 5.45 12.42 -10.25
CA GLY A 64 6.74 11.91 -9.80
C GLY A 64 7.95 12.46 -10.58
N PRO A 65 9.17 12.28 -10.06
CA PRO A 65 10.41 12.53 -10.78
C PRO A 65 10.38 11.97 -12.21
N LYS A 66 10.91 12.73 -13.17
CA LYS A 66 11.02 12.31 -14.59
C LYS A 66 12.44 11.98 -15.01
N TYR A 67 13.38 12.30 -14.12
CA TYR A 67 14.79 12.14 -14.37
C TYR A 67 15.49 11.80 -13.07
N GLU A 68 16.57 11.03 -13.20
CA GLU A 68 17.48 10.70 -12.11
C GLU A 68 18.92 10.99 -12.53
N TRP A 69 19.78 11.21 -11.54
CA TRP A 69 21.21 11.32 -11.77
C TRP A 69 21.83 9.93 -11.70
N GLN A 70 22.41 9.48 -12.81
CA GLN A 70 23.18 8.25 -12.87
C GLN A 70 24.68 8.56 -12.89
N GLN A 71 25.47 7.57 -12.50
CA GLN A 71 26.93 7.64 -12.52
C GLN A 71 27.48 6.47 -13.33
N GLU A 72 28.42 6.75 -14.22
CA GLU A 72 29.14 5.73 -14.99
C GLU A 72 30.64 6.02 -14.96
N VAL A 73 31.45 4.95 -14.89
CA VAL A 73 32.91 5.05 -14.90
C VAL A 73 33.43 4.57 -16.24
N ILE A 74 34.00 5.50 -17.03
CA ILE A 74 34.60 5.20 -18.33
C ILE A 74 36.08 5.59 -18.25
N ASP A 75 36.97 4.63 -18.50
CA ASP A 75 38.43 4.79 -18.44
C ASP A 75 38.93 5.44 -17.14
N GLY A 76 38.33 5.06 -16.01
CA GLY A 76 38.67 5.57 -14.68
C GLY A 76 38.12 6.97 -14.36
N THR A 77 37.38 7.60 -15.28
CA THR A 77 36.70 8.88 -15.04
C THR A 77 35.23 8.64 -14.70
N THR A 78 34.76 9.21 -13.58
CA THR A 78 33.34 9.16 -13.21
C THR A 78 32.57 10.28 -13.89
N TYR A 79 31.58 9.92 -14.69
CA TYR A 79 30.64 10.83 -15.33
C TYR A 79 29.32 10.79 -14.57
N GLN A 80 28.74 11.96 -14.32
CA GLN A 80 27.36 12.08 -13.86
C GLN A 80 26.52 12.57 -15.00
N TYR A 81 25.42 11.89 -15.30
CA TYR A 81 24.48 12.32 -16.34
C TYR A 81 23.05 12.15 -15.87
N LYS A 82 22.18 12.93 -16.49
CA LYS A 82 20.74 12.93 -16.21
C LYS A 82 20.09 11.89 -17.11
N SER A 83 19.58 10.82 -16.51
CA SER A 83 18.83 9.77 -17.20
C SER A 83 17.32 10.06 -17.13
N ILE A 84 16.58 9.58 -18.13
CA ILE A 84 15.11 9.62 -18.12
C ILE A 84 14.62 8.42 -17.33
N ILE A 85 13.70 8.65 -16.40
CA ILE A 85 13.06 7.57 -15.64
C ILE A 85 12.03 6.87 -16.53
N ASN A 86 11.94 5.55 -16.41
CA ASN A 86 11.02 4.71 -17.16
C ASN A 86 9.90 4.16 -16.25
N ASP A 87 9.14 5.06 -15.62
CA ASP A 87 8.03 4.71 -14.73
C ASP A 87 6.72 4.64 -15.54
N ASN A 88 6.32 3.43 -15.90
CA ASN A 88 5.20 3.17 -16.79
C ASN A 88 4.27 2.08 -16.22
N CYS A 89 3.15 1.84 -16.89
CA CYS A 89 2.15 0.89 -16.43
C CYS A 89 2.68 -0.54 -16.26
N TRP A 90 3.77 -0.90 -16.93
CA TRP A 90 4.33 -2.25 -16.93
C TRP A 90 5.49 -2.40 -15.94
N ASP A 91 6.45 -1.48 -16.00
CA ASP A 91 7.67 -1.50 -15.17
C ASP A 91 7.42 -1.06 -13.72
N GLY A 92 6.23 -0.51 -13.44
CA GLY A 92 5.87 -0.02 -12.12
C GLY A 92 6.20 1.47 -11.92
N PHE A 93 6.08 1.92 -10.68
CA PHE A 93 6.20 3.33 -10.32
C PHE A 93 7.06 3.47 -9.06
N ASP A 94 8.34 3.15 -9.16
CA ASP A 94 9.26 3.17 -8.01
C ASP A 94 9.35 4.55 -7.35
N ASN A 95 9.15 5.63 -8.12
CA ASN A 95 9.17 6.99 -7.61
C ASN A 95 7.83 7.50 -7.08
N PHE A 96 6.83 6.63 -6.95
CA PHE A 96 5.51 6.98 -6.42
C PHE A 96 5.59 7.64 -5.04
N TRP A 97 6.38 7.08 -4.12
CA TRP A 97 6.55 7.62 -2.77
C TRP A 97 7.20 8.99 -2.76
N THR A 98 8.21 9.19 -3.62
CA THR A 98 8.86 10.48 -3.82
C THR A 98 7.87 11.52 -4.33
N SER A 99 6.96 11.11 -5.23
CA SER A 99 5.88 11.99 -5.70
C SER A 99 4.98 12.43 -4.55
N ILE A 100 4.50 11.50 -3.72
CA ILE A 100 3.65 11.85 -2.57
C ILE A 100 4.38 12.76 -1.60
N TYR A 101 5.65 12.49 -1.31
CA TYR A 101 6.43 13.32 -0.40
C TYR A 101 6.50 14.78 -0.87
N TRP A 102 6.83 15.03 -2.14
CA TRP A 102 7.04 16.38 -2.66
C TRP A 102 5.75 17.09 -3.10
N ASN A 103 4.76 16.34 -3.59
CA ASN A 103 3.54 16.89 -4.17
C ASN A 103 2.30 16.71 -3.29
N GLY A 104 2.33 15.79 -2.32
CA GLY A 104 1.17 15.35 -1.56
C GLY A 104 0.25 14.43 -2.37
N VAL A 105 -0.85 14.03 -1.75
CA VAL A 105 -1.96 13.32 -2.40
C VAL A 105 -3.09 14.29 -2.71
N ILE A 106 -3.70 14.16 -3.88
CA ILE A 106 -4.84 14.96 -4.34
C ILE A 106 -6.07 14.07 -4.41
N ASP A 107 -7.23 14.58 -4.04
CA ASP A 107 -8.51 13.86 -4.18
C ASP A 107 -8.88 13.62 -5.65
N GLN A 108 -9.35 12.42 -6.00
CA GLN A 108 -9.81 12.05 -7.33
C GLN A 108 -10.92 12.97 -7.89
N SER A 109 -11.70 13.62 -7.02
CA SER A 109 -12.70 14.62 -7.44
C SER A 109 -12.07 15.89 -8.03
N CYS A 110 -10.80 16.17 -7.73
CA CYS A 110 -10.03 17.28 -8.32
C CYS A 110 -9.32 16.84 -9.62
N ILE A 111 -8.70 15.66 -9.60
CA ILE A 111 -8.02 15.04 -10.75
C ILE A 111 -8.47 13.57 -10.83
N PRO A 112 -9.45 13.23 -11.70
CA PRO A 112 -9.96 11.88 -11.83
C PRO A 112 -8.90 10.88 -12.27
N GLU A 113 -9.16 9.59 -12.04
CA GLU A 113 -8.33 8.52 -12.61
C GLU A 113 -8.49 8.50 -14.13
N ASP A 114 -7.37 8.66 -14.81
CA ASP A 114 -7.18 8.53 -16.24
C ASP A 114 -5.75 8.05 -16.47
N PHE A 115 -5.61 6.78 -16.82
CA PHE A 115 -4.31 6.13 -17.05
C PHE A 115 -3.95 6.08 -18.54
N THR A 116 -4.82 6.57 -19.43
CA THR A 116 -4.64 6.44 -20.89
C THR A 116 -3.39 7.15 -21.42
N ASN A 117 -2.91 8.15 -20.69
CA ASN A 117 -1.70 8.91 -21.02
C ASN A 117 -0.43 8.35 -20.37
N ILE A 118 -0.54 7.26 -19.61
CA ILE A 118 0.61 6.57 -19.02
C ILE A 118 1.12 5.54 -20.04
N PRO A 119 2.42 5.55 -20.40
CA PRO A 119 2.96 4.54 -21.29
C PRO A 119 2.67 3.12 -20.78
N GLY A 120 2.33 2.20 -21.69
CA GLY A 120 2.02 0.81 -21.35
C GLY A 120 0.60 0.56 -20.84
N TYR A 121 -0.27 1.58 -20.80
CA TYR A 121 -1.69 1.37 -20.54
C TYR A 121 -2.31 0.44 -21.60
N ASP A 122 -3.04 -0.58 -21.14
CA ASP A 122 -3.71 -1.61 -21.95
C ASP A 122 -2.76 -2.42 -22.86
N TRP A 123 -1.50 -2.55 -22.45
CA TRP A 123 -0.50 -3.32 -23.20
C TRP A 123 -0.65 -4.84 -22.99
N ASP A 124 -0.63 -5.62 -24.07
CA ASP A 124 -1.08 -7.02 -24.12
C ASP A 124 0.04 -8.08 -24.17
N TYR A 125 1.25 -7.76 -23.69
CA TYR A 125 2.44 -8.63 -23.63
C TYR A 125 3.05 -9.11 -24.95
N LYS A 126 2.38 -8.88 -26.08
CA LYS A 126 2.83 -9.35 -27.40
C LYS A 126 3.57 -8.27 -28.20
N GLY A 127 3.60 -7.03 -27.71
CA GLY A 127 4.23 -5.88 -28.35
C GLY A 127 5.66 -5.59 -27.90
N GLU A 128 6.23 -4.49 -28.41
CA GLU A 128 7.45 -3.90 -27.84
C GLU A 128 7.15 -3.46 -26.40
N LEU A 129 8.11 -3.67 -25.49
CA LEU A 129 7.99 -3.18 -24.12
C LEU A 129 7.75 -1.66 -24.12
N PRO A 130 6.74 -1.18 -23.40
CA PRO A 130 6.47 0.24 -23.30
C PRO A 130 7.67 0.97 -22.69
N LYS A 131 7.90 2.21 -23.12
CA LYS A 131 8.99 3.06 -22.64
C LYS A 131 8.48 4.45 -22.34
N GLY A 132 9.14 5.11 -21.40
CA GLY A 132 8.87 6.48 -20.98
C GLY A 132 8.14 6.55 -19.65
N SER A 133 7.72 7.75 -19.31
CA SER A 133 6.95 8.04 -18.10
C SER A 133 5.71 8.84 -18.43
N ALA A 134 4.70 8.77 -17.56
CA ALA A 134 3.51 9.61 -17.65
C ALA A 134 3.87 11.11 -17.74
N PRO A 135 3.19 11.92 -18.57
CA PRO A 135 3.42 13.35 -18.63
C PRO A 135 3.03 14.03 -17.30
N LYS A 136 3.77 15.05 -16.89
CA LYS A 136 3.45 15.80 -15.66
C LYS A 136 2.10 16.51 -15.81
N LEU A 137 1.21 16.34 -14.84
CA LEU A 137 -0.05 17.07 -14.77
C LEU A 137 0.14 18.44 -14.11
N PRO A 138 -0.68 19.44 -14.46
CA PRO A 138 -0.58 20.76 -13.85
C PRO A 138 -1.01 20.71 -12.38
N ASP A 139 -0.43 21.59 -11.55
CA ASP A 139 -0.78 21.73 -10.13
C ASP A 139 -2.07 22.54 -9.93
N LYS A 140 -3.16 22.06 -10.54
CA LYS A 140 -4.53 22.60 -10.46
C LYS A 140 -5.54 21.49 -10.76
N CYS A 141 -6.77 21.65 -10.27
CA CYS A 141 -7.83 20.70 -10.62
C CYS A 141 -8.16 20.78 -12.11
N THR A 142 -8.47 19.61 -12.68
CA THR A 142 -9.01 19.49 -14.04
C THR A 142 -10.53 19.61 -14.02
N MET A 143 -11.16 19.26 -12.90
CA MET A 143 -12.60 19.39 -12.68
C MET A 143 -13.00 20.80 -12.24
N THR A 144 -14.08 21.32 -12.83
CA THR A 144 -14.62 22.63 -12.47
C THR A 144 -15.18 22.59 -11.04
N GLY A 145 -14.80 23.57 -10.21
CA GLY A 145 -15.25 23.66 -8.81
C GLY A 145 -14.42 22.84 -7.82
N GLY A 146 -13.45 22.04 -8.28
CA GLY A 146 -12.50 21.37 -7.40
C GLY A 146 -11.46 22.34 -6.80
N GLN A 147 -11.06 22.10 -5.55
CA GLN A 147 -9.95 22.81 -4.92
C GLN A 147 -8.68 21.96 -5.00
N PHE A 148 -7.62 22.51 -5.59
CA PHE A 148 -6.32 21.86 -5.60
C PHE A 148 -5.69 22.01 -4.22
N ASN A 149 -5.82 20.96 -3.41
CA ASN A 149 -5.45 20.96 -2.00
C ASN A 149 -4.65 19.69 -1.67
N PRO A 150 -3.34 19.67 -1.96
CA PRO A 150 -2.51 18.50 -1.68
C PRO A 150 -2.46 18.21 -0.19
N LYS A 151 -2.81 16.98 0.18
CA LYS A 151 -2.75 16.47 1.54
C LYS A 151 -1.47 15.68 1.77
N LEU A 152 -1.03 15.62 3.03
CA LEU A 152 0.12 14.82 3.43
C LEU A 152 1.43 15.14 2.67
N LYS A 153 1.57 16.35 2.14
CA LYS A 153 2.85 16.81 1.58
C LYS A 153 3.90 16.88 2.71
N GLY A 154 5.09 16.35 2.46
CA GLY A 154 6.14 16.17 3.48
C GLY A 154 5.90 14.99 4.42
N TYR A 155 4.92 14.13 4.14
CA TYR A 155 4.82 12.82 4.77
C TYR A 155 5.48 11.79 3.89
N SER A 156 6.14 10.83 4.51
CA SER A 156 6.84 9.74 3.83
C SER A 156 6.32 8.39 4.33
N ALA A 157 6.54 7.40 3.49
CA ALA A 157 6.28 6.00 3.80
C ALA A 157 7.40 5.46 4.71
N GLY A 158 7.01 4.69 5.72
CA GLY A 158 7.91 3.87 6.51
C GLY A 158 7.50 2.40 6.44
N MET A 159 8.48 1.52 6.62
CA MET A 159 8.26 0.08 6.68
C MET A 159 8.97 -0.49 7.91
N LEU A 160 8.29 -1.40 8.61
CA LEU A 160 8.88 -2.30 9.60
C LEU A 160 8.77 -3.72 9.07
N PHE A 161 9.84 -4.50 9.19
CA PHE A 161 9.84 -5.93 8.84
C PHE A 161 9.89 -6.77 10.12
N ASP A 162 9.25 -7.94 10.09
CA ASP A 162 9.27 -8.94 11.16
C ASP A 162 8.86 -8.36 12.54
N GLY A 163 7.71 -7.70 12.58
CA GLY A 163 7.12 -7.13 13.79
C GLY A 163 6.27 -8.13 14.59
N ASN A 164 6.20 -7.93 15.90
CA ASN A 164 5.26 -8.65 16.77
C ASN A 164 4.09 -7.74 17.20
N ASN A 165 3.15 -8.30 17.97
CA ASN A 165 1.99 -7.56 18.50
C ASN A 165 2.38 -6.27 19.23
N THR A 166 3.49 -6.26 19.97
CA THR A 166 3.96 -5.07 20.71
C THR A 166 4.43 -3.99 19.75
N SER A 167 5.33 -4.31 18.83
CA SER A 167 5.84 -3.36 17.83
C SER A 167 4.72 -2.78 16.97
N LEU A 168 3.73 -3.61 16.59
CA LEU A 168 2.59 -3.15 15.82
C LEU A 168 1.71 -2.16 16.62
N LYS A 169 1.43 -2.45 17.90
CA LYS A 169 0.70 -1.51 18.79
C LYS A 169 1.45 -0.19 18.93
N GLU A 170 2.77 -0.21 19.05
CA GLU A 170 3.60 1.00 19.09
C GLU A 170 3.50 1.81 17.79
N LEU A 171 3.58 1.16 16.63
CA LEU A 171 3.41 1.80 15.33
C LEU A 171 2.01 2.42 15.19
N ILE A 172 0.95 1.72 15.57
CA ILE A 172 -0.41 2.25 15.49
C ILE A 172 -0.60 3.42 16.46
N THR A 173 -0.02 3.34 17.67
CA THR A 173 -0.05 4.46 18.64
C THR A 173 0.63 5.70 18.08
N LYS A 174 1.81 5.52 17.46
CA LYS A 174 2.64 6.63 16.99
C LYS A 174 2.17 7.21 15.66
N TYR A 175 1.83 6.36 14.71
CA TYR A 175 1.57 6.76 13.32
C TYR A 175 0.10 6.63 12.90
N GLY A 176 -0.75 6.04 13.75
CA GLY A 176 -2.17 5.85 13.48
C GLY A 176 -2.43 4.62 12.62
N VAL A 177 -3.06 4.82 11.47
CA VAL A 177 -3.43 3.72 10.58
C VAL A 177 -2.18 3.10 9.93
N VAL A 178 -2.15 1.77 9.86
CA VAL A 178 -1.06 0.99 9.26
C VAL A 178 -1.62 -0.02 8.26
N PHE A 179 -0.83 -0.37 7.25
CA PHE A 179 -1.12 -1.44 6.30
C PHE A 179 -0.15 -2.59 6.57
N VAL A 180 -0.65 -3.80 6.69
CA VAL A 180 0.08 -4.92 7.26
C VAL A 180 -0.04 -6.12 6.36
N ASP A 181 1.12 -6.72 6.07
CA ASP A 181 1.23 -8.09 5.63
C ASP A 181 1.56 -8.96 6.84
N TYR A 182 0.72 -9.96 7.11
CA TYR A 182 0.87 -10.85 8.25
C TYR A 182 0.69 -12.32 7.86
N VAL A 183 1.29 -13.17 8.69
CA VAL A 183 1.19 -14.62 8.63
C VAL A 183 0.69 -15.13 9.98
N ILE A 184 -0.21 -16.10 9.95
CA ILE A 184 -0.71 -16.80 11.14
C ILE A 184 -0.07 -18.17 11.25
N TYR A 185 0.42 -18.52 12.44
CA TYR A 185 1.06 -19.80 12.68
C TYR A 185 0.10 -20.74 13.40
N ARG A 186 0.01 -21.98 12.92
CA ARG A 186 -0.77 -23.02 13.59
C ARG A 186 -0.23 -23.23 15.00
N LYS A 187 -1.14 -23.39 15.96
CA LYS A 187 -0.82 -23.71 17.34
C LYS A 187 0.11 -24.92 17.40
N SER A 188 1.23 -24.79 18.12
CA SER A 188 2.29 -25.79 18.15
C SER A 188 1.76 -27.18 18.53
N ASP A 189 2.05 -28.20 17.73
CA ASP A 189 2.14 -29.56 18.26
C ASP A 189 3.54 -29.75 18.86
N SER A 190 3.60 -30.07 20.14
CA SER A 190 4.81 -30.36 20.93
C SER A 190 5.76 -31.41 20.33
N THR A 191 5.36 -32.08 19.24
CA THR A 191 6.13 -33.11 18.55
C THR A 191 7.03 -32.57 17.43
N MET A 192 6.93 -31.30 17.03
CA MET A 192 7.68 -30.74 15.89
C MET A 192 8.98 -30.01 16.30
N VAL A 193 10.07 -30.32 15.59
CA VAL A 193 11.37 -29.64 15.78
C VAL A 193 11.28 -28.21 15.24
N GLY A 194 11.30 -27.22 16.15
CA GLY A 194 11.16 -25.79 15.81
C GLY A 194 9.83 -25.16 16.25
N GLY A 195 8.88 -25.96 16.76
CA GLY A 195 7.74 -25.48 17.55
C GLY A 195 6.56 -24.88 16.78
N TYR A 196 6.64 -24.64 15.47
CA TYR A 196 5.50 -24.17 14.67
C TYR A 196 5.47 -24.84 13.30
N ASP A 197 4.31 -25.35 12.90
CA ASP A 197 4.03 -25.67 11.51
C ASP A 197 3.82 -24.33 10.80
N GLY A 198 4.83 -23.88 10.06
CA GLY A 198 4.83 -22.60 9.36
C GLY A 198 3.77 -22.62 8.27
N PHE A 199 2.55 -22.23 8.63
CA PHE A 199 1.49 -22.03 7.68
C PHE A 199 1.59 -20.60 7.13
N GLU A 200 2.03 -20.44 5.89
CA GLU A 200 2.12 -19.13 5.24
C GLU A 200 0.79 -18.80 4.56
N LEU A 201 -0.04 -18.00 5.24
CA LEU A 201 -1.13 -17.26 4.61
C LEU A 201 -0.78 -15.78 4.72
N THR A 202 -0.28 -15.21 3.62
CA THR A 202 0.03 -13.79 3.47
C THR A 202 -1.27 -13.03 3.30
N ILE A 203 -1.74 -12.36 4.36
CA ILE A 203 -2.94 -11.53 4.31
C ILE A 203 -2.54 -10.08 4.43
N ASN A 204 -3.06 -9.27 3.52
CA ASN A 204 -2.91 -7.82 3.52
C ASN A 204 -4.12 -7.16 4.18
N VAL A 205 -3.89 -6.33 5.20
CA VAL A 205 -4.98 -5.67 5.92
C VAL A 205 -4.61 -4.27 6.37
N ILE A 206 -5.59 -3.37 6.43
CA ILE A 206 -5.42 -2.06 7.07
C ILE A 206 -5.85 -2.18 8.53
N ILE A 207 -4.98 -1.81 9.46
CA ILE A 207 -5.26 -1.83 10.90
C ILE A 207 -5.40 -0.41 11.41
N ILE A 208 -6.51 -0.16 12.12
CA ILE A 208 -6.91 1.16 12.62
C ILE A 208 -6.95 1.24 14.15
N GLY A 209 -6.58 0.16 14.84
CA GLY A 209 -6.62 0.07 16.29
C GLY A 209 -6.55 -1.36 16.79
N TRP A 210 -6.72 -1.52 18.09
CA TRP A 210 -6.83 -2.83 18.75
C TRP A 210 -7.66 -2.69 20.03
N ASP A 211 -8.10 -3.82 20.56
CA ASP A 211 -8.77 -3.98 21.84
C ASP A 211 -8.22 -5.18 22.61
N GLU A 212 -8.97 -5.72 23.57
CA GLU A 212 -8.57 -6.89 24.37
C GLU A 212 -8.54 -8.19 23.57
N GLU A 213 -9.30 -8.28 22.48
CA GLU A 213 -9.48 -9.50 21.69
C GLU A 213 -8.54 -9.54 20.48
N GLY A 214 -8.23 -8.38 19.88
CA GLY A 214 -7.43 -8.35 18.66
C GLY A 214 -7.20 -6.97 18.06
N PHE A 215 -6.77 -6.96 16.80
CA PHE A 215 -6.62 -5.76 15.99
C PHE A 215 -7.90 -5.48 15.21
N ILE A 216 -8.30 -4.20 15.18
CA ILE A 216 -9.47 -3.74 14.41
C ILE A 216 -9.00 -3.46 12.99
N THR A 217 -9.63 -4.12 12.02
CA THR A 217 -9.21 -4.15 10.61
C THR A 217 -10.21 -3.46 9.70
N ILE A 218 -9.75 -3.03 8.54
CA ILE A 218 -10.59 -2.74 7.37
C ILE A 218 -10.34 -3.84 6.36
N GLU A 219 -11.38 -4.60 6.07
CA GLU A 219 -11.33 -5.77 5.20
C GLU A 219 -12.02 -5.47 3.86
N GLU A 220 -11.56 -6.17 2.83
CA GLU A 220 -12.20 -6.19 1.51
C GLU A 220 -13.14 -7.37 1.43
N GLU A 221 -14.31 -7.15 0.84
CA GLU A 221 -15.28 -8.20 0.58
C GLU A 221 -15.67 -8.14 -0.88
N GLU A 222 -15.41 -9.21 -1.62
CA GLU A 222 -15.87 -9.34 -3.00
C GLU A 222 -17.37 -9.67 -2.99
N ILE A 223 -18.14 -8.88 -3.73
CA ILE A 223 -19.57 -9.01 -3.87
C ILE A 223 -19.86 -9.55 -5.27
N TYR A 224 -20.64 -10.63 -5.33
CA TYR A 224 -21.01 -11.35 -6.55
C TYR A 224 -22.52 -11.28 -6.76
N ASP A 225 -22.97 -11.39 -8.01
CA ASP A 225 -24.38 -11.57 -8.33
C ASP A 225 -24.81 -13.01 -7.98
N ASP A 226 -25.91 -13.14 -7.24
CA ASP A 226 -26.39 -14.45 -6.75
C ASP A 226 -26.91 -15.36 -7.87
N GLU A 227 -27.30 -14.83 -9.03
CA GLU A 227 -27.89 -15.61 -10.13
C GLU A 227 -26.84 -16.25 -11.03
N ASP A 228 -25.75 -15.54 -11.32
CA ASP A 228 -24.73 -15.98 -12.29
C ASP A 228 -23.30 -16.05 -11.75
N GLU A 229 -23.10 -15.80 -10.44
CA GLU A 229 -21.80 -15.75 -9.77
C GLU A 229 -20.83 -14.75 -10.44
N GLU A 230 -21.35 -13.71 -11.12
CA GLU A 230 -20.51 -12.66 -11.69
C GLU A 230 -20.03 -11.68 -10.61
N PHE A 231 -18.73 -11.41 -10.59
CA PHE A 231 -18.15 -10.39 -9.71
C PHE A 231 -18.72 -8.99 -10.02
N ILE A 232 -19.22 -8.28 -9.01
CA ILE A 232 -19.84 -6.95 -9.12
C ILE A 232 -18.88 -5.86 -8.64
N GLU A 233 -18.44 -5.95 -7.39
CA GLU A 233 -17.66 -4.91 -6.73
C GLU A 233 -16.86 -5.44 -5.52
N ILE A 234 -15.85 -4.67 -5.11
CA ILE A 234 -15.17 -4.87 -3.83
C ILE A 234 -15.76 -3.88 -2.82
N GLY A 235 -16.52 -4.40 -1.87
CA GLY A 235 -17.01 -3.70 -0.69
C GLY A 235 -15.97 -3.62 0.43
N LYS A 236 -16.35 -2.93 1.50
CA LYS A 236 -15.51 -2.72 2.69
C LYS A 236 -16.30 -2.98 3.95
N LYS A 237 -15.66 -3.63 4.90
CA LYS A 237 -16.21 -3.83 6.24
C LYS A 237 -15.16 -3.65 7.31
N ILE A 238 -15.62 -3.32 8.51
CA ILE A 238 -14.78 -3.41 9.70
C ILE A 238 -14.72 -4.87 10.10
N GLY A 239 -13.50 -5.36 10.31
CA GLY A 239 -13.26 -6.69 10.80
C GLY A 239 -12.44 -6.67 12.08
N LYS A 240 -11.99 -7.87 12.46
CA LYS A 240 -11.11 -8.05 13.61
C LYS A 240 -10.16 -9.22 13.38
N LEU A 241 -8.87 -8.95 13.47
CA LEU A 241 -7.82 -9.95 13.53
C LEU A 241 -7.58 -10.32 15.01
N LEU A 242 -8.12 -11.45 15.44
CA LEU A 242 -7.99 -11.95 16.82
C LEU A 242 -6.55 -12.34 17.13
N TYR A 243 -6.09 -12.20 18.38
CA TYR A 243 -4.73 -12.64 18.75
C TYR A 243 -4.53 -14.16 18.66
N GLN A 244 -5.62 -14.91 18.78
CA GLN A 244 -5.70 -16.36 18.67
C GLN A 244 -7.10 -16.72 18.16
N GLY A 245 -7.25 -17.81 17.41
CA GLY A 245 -8.55 -18.18 16.86
C GLY A 245 -8.48 -19.32 15.88
N ILE A 246 -9.53 -19.43 15.06
CA ILE A 246 -9.63 -20.39 13.97
C ILE A 246 -9.65 -19.60 12.66
N ALA A 247 -8.73 -19.91 11.76
CA ALA A 247 -8.71 -19.40 10.40
C ALA A 247 -9.14 -20.50 9.41
N LYS A 248 -9.92 -20.14 8.40
CA LYS A 248 -10.25 -21.05 7.31
C LYS A 248 -9.20 -20.97 6.21
N LYS A 249 -8.69 -22.12 5.79
CA LYS A 249 -7.72 -22.23 4.71
C LYS A 249 -8.27 -23.11 3.61
N GLU A 250 -8.19 -22.65 2.38
CA GLU A 250 -8.40 -23.50 1.22
C GLU A 250 -7.17 -24.41 0.98
N VAL A 251 -7.37 -25.72 0.96
CA VAL A 251 -6.34 -26.74 0.75
C VAL A 251 -6.79 -27.66 -0.37
N TYR A 252 -5.88 -28.00 -1.28
CA TYR A 252 -6.17 -29.01 -2.30
C TYR A 252 -6.09 -30.41 -1.71
N ASP A 253 -7.22 -31.09 -1.62
CA ASP A 253 -7.30 -32.48 -1.19
C ASP A 253 -7.08 -33.40 -2.40
N TYR A 254 -5.93 -34.09 -2.41
CA TYR A 254 -5.53 -34.99 -3.49
C TYR A 254 -6.38 -36.26 -3.58
N ASP A 255 -7.00 -36.72 -2.50
CA ASP A 255 -7.80 -37.94 -2.49
C ASP A 255 -9.12 -37.75 -3.22
N ILE A 256 -9.68 -36.54 -3.13
CA ILE A 256 -10.96 -36.16 -3.77
C ILE A 256 -10.77 -35.23 -4.98
N GLY A 257 -9.55 -34.78 -5.25
CA GLY A 257 -9.19 -33.97 -6.42
C GLY A 257 -9.87 -32.60 -6.46
N LYS A 258 -10.09 -31.97 -5.29
CA LYS A 258 -10.71 -30.64 -5.20
C LYS A 258 -10.17 -29.86 -4.01
N TYR A 259 -10.37 -28.54 -4.04
CA TYR A 259 -10.13 -27.67 -2.91
C TYR A 259 -11.20 -27.86 -1.82
N VAL A 260 -10.77 -27.85 -0.56
CA VAL A 260 -11.60 -27.91 0.64
C VAL A 260 -11.15 -26.85 1.64
N TYR A 261 -12.04 -26.42 2.53
CA TYR A 261 -11.65 -25.55 3.64
C TYR A 261 -11.29 -26.36 4.88
N GLU A 262 -10.08 -26.13 5.39
CA GLU A 262 -9.62 -26.63 6.68
C GLU A 262 -9.67 -25.52 7.73
N ASP A 263 -10.10 -25.87 8.94
CA ASP A 263 -10.05 -25.00 10.11
C ASP A 263 -8.67 -25.12 10.77
N ILE A 264 -7.95 -24.00 10.91
CA ILE A 264 -6.63 -23.93 11.51
C ILE A 264 -6.70 -23.12 12.80
N GLU A 265 -6.49 -23.78 13.93
CA GLU A 265 -6.28 -23.10 15.21
C GLU A 265 -4.90 -22.43 15.22
N TYR A 266 -4.87 -21.12 15.49
CA TYR A 266 -3.65 -20.31 15.61
C TYR A 266 -3.60 -19.59 16.96
N ASP A 267 -2.38 -19.39 17.47
CA ASP A 267 -2.09 -18.65 18.70
C ASP A 267 -0.95 -17.64 18.53
N TYR A 268 -0.41 -17.50 17.31
CA TYR A 268 0.66 -16.58 16.99
C TYR A 268 0.44 -15.91 15.63
N ILE A 269 0.65 -14.59 15.60
CA ILE A 269 0.63 -13.75 14.40
C ILE A 269 2.02 -13.12 14.24
N ASP A 270 2.56 -13.23 13.04
CA ASP A 270 3.81 -12.59 12.64
C ASP A 270 3.54 -11.52 11.60
N PHE A 271 4.01 -10.30 11.84
CA PHE A 271 3.83 -9.19 10.91
C PHE A 271 5.05 -9.06 10.03
N LYS A 272 5.01 -9.68 8.85
CA LYS A 272 6.13 -9.71 7.90
C LYS A 272 6.52 -8.32 7.44
N GLN A 273 5.52 -7.49 7.14
CA GLN A 273 5.73 -6.12 6.71
C GLN A 273 4.63 -5.21 7.24
N VAL A 274 5.01 -4.11 7.88
CA VAL A 274 4.08 -3.07 8.34
C VAL A 274 4.46 -1.77 7.65
N PHE A 275 3.58 -1.33 6.76
CA PHE A 275 3.66 -0.04 6.08
C PHE A 275 2.90 1.03 6.89
N PHE A 276 3.51 2.20 7.06
CA PHE A 276 2.92 3.33 7.78
C PHE A 276 3.29 4.67 7.13
N VAL A 277 2.51 5.70 7.42
CA VAL A 277 2.74 7.06 6.91
C VAL A 277 3.11 7.99 8.06
N ALA A 278 4.30 8.58 8.00
CA ALA A 278 4.86 9.45 9.03
C ALA A 278 5.18 10.84 8.48
N SER A 279 5.06 11.87 9.31
CA SER A 279 5.53 13.21 8.95
C SER A 279 7.04 13.36 9.17
N ASP A 280 7.68 14.27 8.44
CA ASP A 280 9.10 14.61 8.65
C ASP A 280 9.43 15.03 10.09
N GLN A 281 8.49 15.63 10.81
CA GLN A 281 8.69 16.00 12.21
C GLN A 281 8.74 14.78 13.15
N GLU A 282 8.05 13.70 12.78
CA GLU A 282 8.03 12.44 13.55
C GLU A 282 9.20 11.51 13.19
N GLN A 283 9.87 11.77 12.06
CA GLN A 283 11.04 11.05 11.56
C GLN A 283 12.38 11.63 12.03
N GLN A 284 12.37 12.69 12.86
CA GLN A 284 13.58 13.13 13.55
C GLN A 284 14.00 12.05 14.55
N TYR A 285 14.86 11.14 14.10
CA TYR A 285 15.72 10.36 14.97
C TYR A 285 16.41 11.34 15.94
N PRO A 286 16.61 10.98 17.22
CA PRO A 286 17.47 11.79 18.08
C PRO A 286 18.78 12.04 17.31
N PRO A 287 19.26 13.31 17.20
CA PRO A 287 20.35 13.70 16.32
C PRO A 287 21.73 13.08 16.67
N ASP A 288 21.77 12.01 17.45
CA ASP A 288 22.98 11.37 17.90
C ASP A 288 23.28 10.12 17.06
N LYS A 289 24.33 10.23 16.25
CA LYS A 289 25.20 9.15 15.69
C LYS A 289 25.03 8.72 14.22
N CYS A 290 24.54 9.57 13.34
CA CYS A 290 25.10 9.55 11.97
C CYS A 290 26.38 10.39 12.01
N SER A 291 27.51 9.73 12.28
CA SER A 291 28.84 10.31 12.19
C SER A 291 28.96 11.10 10.88
N GLN A 292 29.13 12.41 11.01
CA GLN A 292 29.67 13.20 9.90
C GLN A 292 31.01 12.57 9.55
N ILE A 293 31.08 11.86 8.42
CA ILE A 293 32.34 11.64 7.75
C ILE A 293 32.71 13.01 7.20
N THR A 294 33.38 13.80 8.03
CA THR A 294 34.05 15.01 7.57
C THR A 294 35.25 14.60 6.73
N LYS A 295 35.60 15.47 5.79
CA LYS A 295 36.64 15.31 4.77
C LYS A 295 38.06 15.10 5.31
N GLU A 296 38.24 15.00 6.62
CA GLU A 296 39.52 14.92 7.33
C GLU A 296 39.99 13.48 7.64
N THR A 297 39.25 12.45 7.22
CA THR A 297 39.69 11.04 7.36
C THR A 297 40.26 10.44 6.07
N LEU A 298 40.66 11.29 5.12
CA LEU A 298 41.37 10.92 3.89
C LEU A 298 42.61 11.81 3.69
N GLU A 299 43.48 11.86 4.71
CA GLU A 299 44.91 12.14 4.57
C GLU A 299 45.72 11.16 5.42
#